data_AF-A0AAF0S4P5-F1
#
_entry.id   AF-A0AAF0S4P5-F1
#
_cell.length_a   1.000
_cell.length_b   1.000
_cell.length_c   1.000
_cell.angle_alpha   90.00
_cell.angle_beta   90.00
_cell.angle_gamma   90.00
#
_symmetry.space_group_name_H-M   'P 1'
#
loop_
_entity.id
_entity.type
_entity.pdbx_description
1 polymer ?
#
loop_
_entity_poly.entity_id
_entity_poly.type
_entity_poly.pdbx_seq_one_letter_code
_entity_poly.pdbx_strand_id
1 'polypeptide(L)'
;MTDTTAPRPSVGDRVKFADDRFLWDVIASSEHFTALTRKAPFRRNTLWYTVIDWQNNIRGPANLVGTGWGDGTYTPAQCQEMLVEFENHLTDDPAAVEARAAGLTRWKPSRNSVEVSHRHRVPLRIARIVQPA
;
A
#
# COMPACT_ATOMS: atom_id res chain seq x y z
N MET A 1 28.94 5.94 -5.49
CA MET A 1 28.03 4.79 -5.60
C MET A 1 26.73 5.33 -6.16
N THR A 2 26.40 5.04 -7.41
CA THR A 2 25.13 5.48 -8.00
C THR A 2 24.03 4.61 -7.43
N ASP A 3 23.31 5.13 -6.46
CA ASP A 3 22.05 4.56 -6.00
C ASP A 3 21.03 4.78 -7.12
N THR A 4 20.98 3.85 -8.07
CA THR A 4 19.94 3.85 -9.10
C THR A 4 18.68 3.36 -8.44
N THR A 5 18.00 4.24 -7.71
CA THR A 5 16.63 4.00 -7.25
C THR A 5 15.82 3.62 -8.48
N ALA A 6 15.33 2.38 -8.53
CA ALA A 6 14.48 1.94 -9.62
C ALA A 6 13.33 2.95 -9.80
N PRO A 7 13.02 3.38 -11.03
CA PRO A 7 12.00 4.39 -11.25
C PRO A 7 10.69 3.96 -10.61
N ARG A 8 10.01 4.87 -9.90
CA ARG A 8 8.69 4.59 -9.35
C ARG A 8 7.66 4.62 -10.49
N PRO A 9 6.76 3.63 -10.59
CA PRO A 9 5.73 3.61 -11.61
C PRO A 9 4.66 4.67 -11.32
N SER A 10 4.07 5.20 -12.40
CA SER A 10 2.94 6.13 -12.34
C SER A 10 1.61 5.38 -12.37
N VAL A 11 0.53 6.04 -11.93
CA VAL A 11 -0.83 5.52 -12.13
C VAL A 11 -1.08 5.29 -13.62
N GLY A 12 -1.62 4.12 -13.96
CA GLY A 12 -1.80 3.67 -15.35
C GLY A 12 -0.68 2.78 -15.88
N ASP A 13 0.51 2.80 -15.25
CA ASP A 13 1.56 1.84 -15.56
C ASP A 13 1.18 0.44 -15.08
N ARG A 14 1.91 -0.56 -15.59
CA ARG A 14 1.90 -1.92 -15.08
C ARG A 14 3.26 -2.33 -14.55
N VAL A 15 3.27 -3.03 -13.43
CA VAL A 15 4.49 -3.54 -12.81
C VAL A 15 4.57 -5.05 -13.00
N LYS A 16 5.75 -5.51 -13.43
CA LYS A 16 6.14 -6.91 -13.41
C LYS A 16 7.11 -7.12 -12.26
N PHE A 17 6.74 -7.92 -11.27
CA PHE A 17 7.68 -8.39 -10.25
C PHE A 17 8.46 -9.60 -10.75
N ALA A 18 9.68 -9.78 -10.25
CA ALA A 18 10.55 -10.91 -10.61
C ALA A 18 10.02 -12.25 -10.06
N ASP A 19 9.30 -12.21 -8.94
CA ASP A 19 8.77 -13.36 -8.22
C ASP A 19 7.28 -13.64 -8.49
N ASP A 20 6.62 -12.82 -9.31
CA ASP A 20 5.22 -13.00 -9.70
C ASP A 20 5.11 -13.22 -11.21
N ARG A 21 4.33 -14.21 -11.63
CA ARG A 21 4.07 -14.49 -13.04
C ARG A 21 3.12 -13.50 -13.70
N PHE A 22 2.33 -12.75 -12.92
CA PHE A 22 1.36 -11.79 -13.44
C PHE A 22 1.90 -10.35 -13.52
N LEU A 23 1.24 -9.52 -14.32
CA LEU A 23 1.37 -8.07 -14.26
C LEU A 23 0.38 -7.52 -13.23
N TRP A 24 0.76 -6.41 -12.62
CA TRP A 24 -0.04 -5.65 -11.67
C TRP A 24 -0.30 -4.25 -12.21
N ASP A 25 -1.55 -3.81 -12.22
CA ASP A 25 -1.97 -2.49 -12.65
C ASP A 25 -1.77 -1.48 -11.51
N VAL A 26 -1.07 -0.38 -11.76
CA VAL A 26 -0.86 0.70 -10.79
C VAL A 26 -2.10 1.58 -10.77
N ILE A 27 -2.80 1.60 -9.64
CA ILE A 27 -4.12 2.21 -9.53
C ILE A 27 -4.12 3.50 -8.70
N ALA A 28 -3.19 3.62 -7.74
CA ALA A 28 -3.01 4.80 -6.90
C ALA A 28 -1.56 4.88 -6.40
N SER A 29 -1.09 6.09 -6.12
CA SER A 29 0.23 6.36 -5.53
C SER A 29 0.15 7.49 -4.52
N SER A 30 0.99 7.41 -3.50
CA SER A 30 1.23 8.44 -2.48
C SER A 30 2.74 8.68 -2.34
N GLU A 31 3.15 9.39 -1.29
CA GLU A 31 4.56 9.74 -1.08
C GLU A 31 5.42 8.50 -0.79
N HIS A 32 4.94 7.58 0.04
CA HIS A 32 5.70 6.40 0.48
C HIS A 32 5.15 5.08 -0.05
N PHE A 33 3.96 5.10 -0.64
CA PHE A 33 3.26 3.87 -1.03
C PHE A 33 2.72 3.91 -2.46
N THR A 34 2.53 2.73 -3.04
CA THR A 34 1.86 2.55 -4.32
C THR A 34 0.90 1.37 -4.22
N ALA A 35 -0.37 1.59 -4.56
CA ALA A 35 -1.37 0.53 -4.61
C ALA A 35 -1.42 -0.05 -6.02
N LEU A 36 -1.41 -1.38 -6.11
CA LEU A 36 -1.56 -2.11 -7.35
C LEU A 36 -2.67 -3.12 -7.23
N THR A 37 -3.37 -3.35 -8.33
CA THR A 37 -4.39 -4.38 -8.43
C THR A 37 -4.10 -5.34 -9.56
N ARG A 38 -4.70 -6.52 -9.49
CA ARG A 38 -4.81 -7.43 -10.63
C ARG A 38 -6.02 -8.32 -10.47
N LYS A 39 -6.46 -8.93 -11.56
CA LYS A 39 -7.47 -10.00 -11.48
C LYS A 39 -6.94 -11.18 -10.68
N ALA A 40 -7.77 -11.67 -9.77
CA ALA A 40 -7.52 -12.91 -9.06
C ALA A 40 -7.44 -14.07 -10.08
N PRO A 41 -6.51 -15.02 -9.90
CA PRO A 41 -6.47 -16.20 -10.76
C PRO A 41 -7.81 -16.94 -10.65
N PHE A 42 -8.41 -17.30 -11.78
CA PHE A 42 -9.62 -18.13 -11.85
C PHE A 42 -10.92 -17.53 -11.26
N ARG A 43 -10.95 -16.25 -10.85
CA ARG A 43 -12.18 -15.55 -10.43
C ARG A 43 -12.42 -14.31 -11.28
N ARG A 44 -13.39 -14.37 -12.20
CA ARG A 44 -13.61 -13.33 -13.23
C ARG A 44 -13.91 -11.93 -12.66
N ASN A 45 -14.50 -11.85 -11.46
CA ASN A 45 -14.97 -10.59 -10.86
C ASN A 45 -14.31 -10.28 -9.50
N THR A 46 -13.11 -10.83 -9.25
CA THR A 46 -12.38 -10.56 -8.01
C THR A 46 -11.04 -9.96 -8.34
N LEU A 47 -10.71 -8.83 -7.73
CA LEU A 47 -9.37 -8.28 -7.78
C LEU A 47 -8.59 -8.70 -6.53
N TRP A 48 -7.28 -8.84 -6.71
CA TRP A 48 -6.32 -8.83 -5.62
C TRP A 48 -5.60 -7.49 -5.65
N TYR A 49 -5.20 -7.02 -4.48
CA TYR A 49 -4.36 -5.84 -4.34
C TYR A 49 -3.04 -6.18 -3.65
N THR A 50 -2.06 -5.33 -3.87
CA THR A 50 -0.83 -5.27 -3.08
C THR A 50 -0.45 -3.79 -2.95
N VAL A 51 0.13 -3.42 -1.82
CA VAL A 51 0.72 -2.11 -1.60
C VAL A 51 2.24 -2.29 -1.60
N ILE A 52 2.94 -1.47 -2.39
CA ILE A 52 4.39 -1.30 -2.29
C ILE A 52 4.65 -0.28 -1.19
N ASP A 53 5.57 -0.60 -0.29
CA ASP A 53 6.16 0.32 0.66
C ASP A 53 7.59 0.60 0.19
N TRP A 54 7.81 1.82 -0.28
CA TRP A 54 9.09 2.23 -0.86
C TRP A 54 10.17 2.43 0.19
N GLN A 55 9.80 2.83 1.40
CA GLN A 55 10.76 3.09 2.48
C GLN A 55 11.34 1.78 3.01
N ASN A 56 10.49 0.76 3.17
CA ASN A 56 10.89 -0.54 3.69
C ASN A 56 11.29 -1.54 2.60
N ASN A 57 11.19 -1.16 1.31
CA ASN A 57 11.52 -2.00 0.16
C ASN A 57 10.78 -3.36 0.17
N ILE A 58 9.49 -3.31 0.50
CA ILE A 58 8.60 -4.48 0.59
C ILE A 58 7.30 -4.23 -0.18
N ARG A 59 6.52 -5.28 -0.38
CA ARG A 59 5.14 -5.20 -0.83
C ARG A 59 4.26 -6.23 -0.15
N GLY A 60 2.97 -5.97 -0.05
CA GLY A 60 1.99 -6.92 0.46
C GLY A 60 0.61 -6.30 0.71
N PRO A 61 -0.35 -7.07 1.23
CA PRO A 61 -1.66 -6.54 1.62
C PRO A 61 -1.56 -5.69 2.90
N ALA A 62 -2.60 -4.93 3.20
CA ALA A 62 -2.75 -4.19 4.46
C ALA A 62 -2.78 -5.13 5.69
N ASN A 63 -2.20 -4.68 6.80
CA ASN A 63 -2.27 -5.35 8.09
C ASN A 63 -3.60 -5.07 8.81
N LEU A 64 -4.71 -5.58 8.25
CA LEU A 64 -6.04 -5.46 8.83
C LEU A 64 -6.53 -6.81 9.35
N VAL A 65 -7.07 -6.83 10.57
CA VAL A 65 -7.69 -8.01 11.15
C VAL A 65 -9.01 -8.29 10.42
N GLY A 66 -9.12 -9.46 9.77
CA GLY A 66 -10.40 -9.99 9.31
C GLY A 66 -10.53 -10.21 7.79
N THR A 67 -10.14 -9.26 6.93
CA THR A 67 -10.54 -9.33 5.51
C THR A 67 -9.64 -8.59 4.50
N GLY A 68 -8.51 -8.00 4.92
CA GLY A 68 -7.78 -7.07 4.05
C GLY A 68 -8.58 -5.78 3.79
N TRP A 69 -8.13 -4.95 2.86
CA TRP A 69 -8.84 -3.71 2.49
C TRP A 69 -10.06 -4.02 1.60
N GLY A 70 -11.14 -3.24 1.73
CA GLY A 70 -12.29 -3.22 0.79
C GLY A 70 -13.08 -4.53 0.64
N ASP A 71 -13.92 -4.57 -0.41
CA ASP A 71 -14.82 -5.68 -0.78
C ASP A 71 -14.31 -6.51 -1.97
N GLY A 72 -13.09 -6.23 -2.45
CA GLY A 72 -12.50 -6.86 -3.62
C GLY A 72 -12.69 -6.11 -4.94
N THR A 73 -13.33 -4.93 -4.94
CA THR A 73 -13.50 -4.07 -6.14
C THR A 73 -12.36 -3.08 -6.36
N TYR A 74 -11.67 -2.65 -5.29
CA TYR A 74 -10.45 -1.81 -5.30
C TYR A 74 -10.46 -0.69 -6.35
N THR A 75 -11.49 0.17 -6.30
CA THR A 75 -11.57 1.33 -7.19
C THR A 75 -10.41 2.31 -6.93
N PRO A 76 -10.07 3.21 -7.88
CA PRO A 76 -9.03 4.21 -7.66
C PRO A 76 -9.24 5.05 -6.39
N ALA A 77 -10.49 5.46 -6.12
CA ALA A 77 -10.83 6.22 -4.92
C ALA A 77 -10.58 5.40 -3.63
N GLN A 78 -11.04 4.15 -3.58
CA GLN A 78 -10.80 3.27 -2.43
C GLN A 78 -9.31 2.99 -2.22
N CYS A 79 -8.52 2.89 -3.29
CA CYS A 79 -7.08 2.70 -3.18
C CYS A 79 -6.40 3.98 -2.70
N GLN A 80 -6.85 5.16 -3.12
CA GLN A 80 -6.34 6.43 -2.61
C GLN A 80 -6.65 6.58 -1.11
N GLU A 81 -7.87 6.26 -0.68
CA GLU A 81 -8.25 6.24 0.74
C GLU A 81 -7.39 5.26 1.55
N MET A 82 -7.13 4.07 1.00
CA MET A 82 -6.20 3.11 1.61
C MET A 82 -4.83 3.73 1.81
N LEU A 83 -4.27 4.37 0.78
CA LEU A 83 -2.94 4.97 0.86
C LEU A 83 -2.89 6.12 1.89
N VAL A 84 -3.95 6.90 2.05
CA VAL A 84 -4.05 7.91 3.12
C VAL A 84 -3.89 7.27 4.50
N GLU A 85 -4.51 6.11 4.74
CA GLU A 85 -4.36 5.40 6.03
C GLU A 85 -2.97 4.76 6.21
N PHE A 86 -2.26 4.44 5.12
CA PHE A 86 -0.87 4.00 5.17
C PHE A 86 0.10 5.14 5.50
N GLU A 87 -0.15 6.35 5.01
CA GLU A 87 0.65 7.54 5.33
C GLU A 87 0.40 8.04 6.76
N ASN A 88 -0.66 7.58 7.43
CA ASN A 88 -0.95 7.99 8.79
C ASN A 88 0.02 7.35 9.79
N HIS A 89 0.76 8.21 10.51
CA HIS A 89 1.55 7.80 11.67
C HIS A 89 0.79 8.09 12.97
N LEU A 90 0.63 7.08 13.84
CA LEU A 90 -0.04 7.25 15.14
C LEU A 90 0.65 8.27 16.06
N THR A 91 1.93 8.56 15.81
CA THR A 91 2.68 9.58 16.56
C THR A 91 2.18 10.99 16.29
N ASP A 92 1.63 11.22 15.10
CA ASP A 92 1.22 12.53 14.59
C ASP A 92 -0.32 12.67 14.57
N ASP A 93 -1.01 11.66 15.11
CA ASP A 93 -2.44 11.68 15.33
C ASP A 93 -2.81 12.83 16.29
N PRO A 94 -3.75 13.72 15.92
CA PRO A 94 -4.15 14.85 16.76
C PRO A 94 -4.51 14.45 18.20
N ALA A 95 -5.24 13.33 18.38
CA ALA A 95 -5.59 12.86 19.72
C ALA A 95 -4.37 12.38 20.52
N ALA A 96 -3.34 11.84 19.86
CA ALA A 96 -2.05 11.53 20.49
C ALA A 96 -1.31 12.79 20.93
N VAL A 97 -1.29 13.83 20.09
CA VAL A 97 -0.65 15.12 20.39
C VAL A 97 -1.31 15.80 21.59
N GLU A 98 -2.64 15.89 21.59
CA GLU A 98 -3.43 16.47 22.69
C GLU A 98 -3.24 15.70 24.00
N ALA A 99 -3.30 14.37 23.96
CA ALA A 99 -3.12 13.54 25.14
C ALA A 99 -1.73 13.72 25.77
N ARG A 100 -0.68 13.77 24.95
CA ARG A 100 0.69 14.04 25.43
C ARG A 100 0.83 15.43 26.04
N ALA A 101 0.24 16.45 25.41
CA ALA A 101 0.23 17.82 25.95
C ALA A 101 -0.46 17.90 27.32
N ALA A 102 -1.45 17.04 27.56
CA ALA A 102 -2.15 16.90 28.84
C ALA A 102 -1.46 15.94 29.84
N GLY A 103 -0.28 15.39 29.54
CA GLY A 103 0.43 14.45 30.40
C GLY A 103 -0.20 13.04 30.47
N LEU A 104 -1.07 12.70 29.53
CA LEU A 104 -1.74 11.39 29.46
C LEU A 104 -0.90 10.38 28.69
N THR A 105 -0.98 9.11 29.13
CA THR A 105 -0.30 7.98 28.46
C THR A 105 -1.24 7.09 27.65
N ARG A 106 -2.55 7.40 27.64
CA ARG A 106 -3.59 6.66 26.90
C ARG A 106 -4.54 7.63 26.21
N TRP A 107 -4.92 7.29 24.98
CA TRP A 107 -5.87 8.03 24.16
C TRP A 107 -6.58 7.09 23.19
N LYS A 108 -7.66 7.56 22.58
CA LYS A 108 -8.30 6.90 21.44
C LYS A 108 -7.79 7.56 20.16
N PRO A 109 -7.13 6.83 19.25
CA PRO A 109 -6.67 7.40 17.99
C PRO A 109 -7.81 8.01 17.18
N SER A 110 -7.57 9.17 16.57
CA SER A 110 -8.52 9.81 15.66
C SER A 110 -8.37 9.34 14.21
N ARG A 111 -7.20 8.78 13.88
CA ARG A 111 -6.85 8.21 12.58
C ARG A 111 -6.55 6.72 12.72
N ASN A 112 -6.80 5.96 11.65
CA ASN A 112 -6.21 4.63 11.56
C ASN A 112 -4.75 4.76 11.13
N SER A 113 -3.94 3.78 11.48
CA SER A 113 -2.59 3.63 10.93
C SER A 113 -2.50 2.22 10.42
N VAL A 114 -2.20 2.09 9.14
CA VAL A 114 -2.14 0.82 8.42
C VAL A 114 -0.74 0.63 7.89
N GLU A 115 -0.27 -0.61 7.92
CA GLU A 115 1.05 -0.99 7.41
C GLU A 115 0.92 -2.19 6.49
N VAL A 116 1.99 -2.53 5.76
CA VAL A 116 2.04 -3.78 5.01
C VAL A 116 2.07 -4.95 6.00
N SER A 117 1.18 -5.91 5.80
CA SER A 117 1.01 -7.07 6.69
C SER A 117 2.33 -7.78 6.97
N HIS A 118 2.70 -7.82 8.25
CA HIS A 118 3.88 -8.53 8.75
C HIS A 118 3.94 -10.01 8.32
N ARG A 119 2.78 -10.67 8.18
CA ARG A 119 2.68 -12.09 7.80
C ARG A 119 2.78 -12.33 6.30
N HIS A 120 2.56 -11.31 5.48
CA HIS A 120 2.41 -11.42 4.03
C HIS A 120 3.27 -10.43 3.24
N ARG A 121 4.18 -9.71 3.90
CA ARG A 121 5.15 -8.85 3.21
C ARG A 121 6.19 -9.69 2.48
N VAL A 122 6.49 -9.31 1.25
CA VAL A 122 7.55 -9.91 0.43
C VAL A 122 8.52 -8.81 -0.03
N PRO A 123 9.81 -9.13 -0.28
CA PRO A 123 10.77 -8.15 -0.77
C PRO A 123 10.34 -7.53 -2.09
N LEU A 124 10.54 -6.22 -2.25
CA LEU A 124 10.25 -5.54 -3.50
C LEU A 124 11.32 -5.87 -4.56
N ARG A 125 10.92 -6.59 -5.60
CA ARG A 125 11.78 -6.99 -6.73
C ARG A 125 11.08 -6.70 -8.05
N ILE A 126 11.15 -5.46 -8.50
CA ILE A 126 10.58 -5.03 -9.79
C ILE A 126 11.49 -5.51 -10.92
N ALA A 127 10.95 -6.35 -11.81
CA ALA A 127 11.67 -6.81 -13.01
C ALA A 127 11.56 -5.80 -14.16
N ARG A 128 10.39 -5.18 -14.34
CA ARG A 128 10.18 -4.08 -15.29
C ARG A 128 8.88 -3.32 -15.02
N ILE A 129 8.83 -2.08 -15.50
CA ILE A 129 7.63 -1.25 -15.59
C ILE A 129 7.22 -1.19 -17.06
N VAL A 130 5.91 -1.31 -17.30
CA VAL A 130 5.30 -1.28 -18.63
C VAL A 130 4.36 -0.09 -18.67
N GLN A 131 4.70 0.90 -19.48
CA GLN A 131 3.85 2.07 -19.70
C GLN A 131 2.67 1.71 -20.59
N PRO A 132 1.50 2.35 -20.42
CA PRO A 132 0.41 2.23 -21.37
C PRO A 132 0.86 2.73 -22.76
N ALA A 133 0.36 2.08 -23.80
CA ALA A 133 0.61 2.45 -25.20
C ALA A 133 -0.17 3.72 -25.59
#